data_AF-L0R6D9-F1
#
_entry.id   AF-L0R6D9-F1
#
_cell.length_a   1.000
_cell.length_b   1.000
_cell.length_c   1.000
_cell.angle_alpha   90.00
_cell.angle_beta   90.00
_cell.angle_gamma   90.00
#
_symmetry.space_group_name_H-M   'P 1'
#
loop_
_entity.id
_entity.type
_entity.pdbx_description
1 polymer ?
#
loop_
_entity_poly.entity_id
_entity_poly.type
_entity_poly.pdbx_seq_one_letter_code
_entity_poly.pdbx_strand_id
1 'polypeptide(L)'
;MNGYKVFSKAQYRMEMIARTEMLRAHNMGRLKFHQHVGIKKLEWMTMGDERTCTVCGPLDGKIYPIDKFPGQPAHPFCRCTNLPILIDIKLKKI
;
A
#
# COMPACT_ATOMS: atom_id res chain seq x y z
N MET A 1 4.17 -7.25 37.69
CA MET A 1 4.09 -6.47 36.43
C MET A 1 2.87 -5.56 36.51
N ASN A 2 2.98 -4.27 36.16
CA ASN A 2 1.85 -3.33 36.23
C ASN A 2 0.91 -3.55 35.02
N GLY A 3 -0.35 -3.92 35.28
CA GLY A 3 -1.33 -4.34 34.26
C GLY A 3 -1.57 -3.30 33.16
N TYR A 4 -1.55 -2.02 33.51
CA TYR A 4 -1.70 -0.91 32.54
C TYR A 4 -0.68 -0.94 31.39
N LYS A 5 0.57 -1.33 31.67
CA LYS A 5 1.63 -1.42 30.65
C LYS A 5 1.47 -2.63 29.72
N VAL A 6 0.73 -3.66 30.15
CA VAL A 6 0.45 -4.84 29.33
C VAL A 6 -0.68 -4.52 28.35
N PHE A 7 -1.75 -3.89 28.82
CA PHE A 7 -2.87 -3.48 27.97
C PHE A 7 -2.47 -2.45 26.89
N SER A 8 -1.64 -1.46 27.22
CA SER A 8 -1.19 -0.47 26.23
C SER A 8 -0.34 -1.08 25.12
N LYS A 9 0.57 -2.00 25.45
CA LYS A 9 1.36 -2.74 24.45
C LYS A 9 0.49 -3.63 23.55
N ALA A 10 -0.51 -4.28 24.13
CA ALA A 10 -1.46 -5.08 23.37
C ALA A 10 -2.27 -4.20 22.40
N GLN A 11 -2.78 -3.06 22.87
CA GLN A 11 -3.53 -2.11 22.05
C GLN A 11 -2.71 -1.59 20.86
N TYR A 12 -1.46 -1.18 21.08
CA TYR A 12 -0.57 -0.75 20.00
C TYR A 12 -0.35 -1.84 18.94
N ARG A 13 -0.16 -3.09 19.37
CA ARG A 13 0.00 -4.22 18.44
C ARG A 13 -1.29 -4.54 17.69
N MET A 14 -2.45 -4.46 18.34
CA MET A 14 -3.73 -4.63 17.66
C MET A 14 -3.92 -3.57 16.58
N GLU A 15 -3.60 -2.30 16.87
CA GLU A 15 -3.70 -1.22 15.88
C GLU A 15 -2.71 -1.41 14.72
N MET A 16 -1.45 -1.76 15.00
CA MET A 16 -0.45 -2.12 13.98
C MET A 16 -1.03 -3.14 13.00
N ILE A 17 -1.54 -4.25 13.53
CA ILE A 17 -2.04 -5.39 12.76
C ILE A 17 -3.25 -4.95 11.94
N ALA A 18 -4.27 -4.39 12.60
CA ALA A 18 -5.50 -3.98 11.93
C ALA A 18 -5.23 -3.02 10.76
N ARG A 19 -4.42 -1.97 10.98
CA ARG A 19 -4.08 -1.01 9.91
C ARG A 19 -3.28 -1.65 8.78
N THR A 20 -2.29 -2.48 9.12
CA THR A 20 -1.41 -3.10 8.13
C THR A 20 -2.17 -4.11 7.27
N GLU A 21 -3.01 -4.95 7.88
CA GLU A 21 -3.81 -5.94 7.14
C GLU A 21 -4.89 -5.28 6.29
N MET A 22 -5.58 -4.24 6.79
CA MET A 22 -6.56 -3.50 6.01
C MET A 22 -5.94 -2.88 4.75
N LEU A 23 -4.76 -2.25 4.90
CA LEU A 23 -4.07 -1.67 3.75
C LEU A 23 -3.55 -2.75 2.79
N ARG A 24 -3.06 -3.88 3.30
CA ARG A 24 -2.64 -5.02 2.47
C ARG A 24 -3.79 -5.56 1.63
N ALA A 25 -4.94 -5.79 2.26
CA ALA A 25 -6.13 -6.30 1.57
C ALA A 25 -6.59 -5.32 0.47
N HIS A 26 -6.64 -4.02 0.78
CA HIS A 26 -7.02 -2.98 -0.17
C HIS A 26 -6.05 -2.90 -1.36
N ASN A 27 -4.74 -2.86 -1.10
CA ASN A 27 -3.74 -2.72 -2.15
C ASN A 27 -3.64 -3.99 -3.02
N MET A 28 -3.82 -5.17 -2.42
CA MET A 28 -3.90 -6.43 -3.17
C MET A 28 -5.17 -6.49 -4.05
N GLY A 29 -6.31 -6.03 -3.53
CA GLY A 29 -7.54 -5.92 -4.31
C GLY A 29 -7.38 -5.00 -5.52
N ARG A 30 -6.77 -3.82 -5.34
CA ARG A 30 -6.42 -2.89 -6.43
C ARG A 30 -5.49 -3.53 -7.44
N LEU A 31 -4.42 -4.19 -6.99
CA LEU A 31 -3.46 -4.85 -7.88
C LEU A 31 -4.15 -5.92 -8.75
N LYS A 32 -5.00 -6.76 -8.16
CA LYS A 32 -5.78 -7.76 -8.90
C LYS A 32 -6.76 -7.12 -9.89
N PHE A 33 -7.45 -6.05 -9.49
CA PHE A 33 -8.34 -5.31 -10.39
C PHE A 33 -7.58 -4.70 -11.56
N HIS A 34 -6.44 -4.06 -11.30
CA HIS A 34 -5.56 -3.49 -12.31
C HIS A 34 -5.11 -4.55 -13.32
N GLN A 35 -4.71 -5.75 -12.85
CA GLN A 35 -4.38 -6.87 -13.73
C GLN A 35 -5.58 -7.30 -14.58
N HIS A 36 -6.77 -7.38 -13.99
CA HIS A 36 -8.00 -7.80 -14.68
C HIS A 36 -8.41 -6.84 -15.80
N VAL A 37 -8.35 -5.52 -15.55
CA VAL A 37 -8.73 -4.50 -16.54
C VAL A 37 -7.61 -4.15 -17.53
N GLY A 38 -6.45 -4.82 -17.43
CA GLY A 38 -5.38 -4.74 -18.41
C GLY A 38 -4.35 -3.62 -18.16
N ILE A 39 -4.30 -3.03 -16.96
CA ILE A 39 -3.25 -2.09 -16.57
C ILE A 39 -1.88 -2.77 -16.64
N LYS A 40 -0.89 -2.09 -17.22
CA LYS A 40 0.47 -2.64 -17.42
C LYS A 40 1.52 -2.06 -16.48
N LYS A 41 1.32 -0.83 -16.02
CA LYS A 41 2.28 -0.11 -15.19
C LYS A 41 1.57 0.54 -14.01
N LEU A 42 2.23 0.50 -12.87
CA LEU A 42 1.76 1.12 -11.64
C LEU A 42 2.83 2.06 -11.09
N GLU A 43 2.39 3.19 -10.56
CA GLU A 43 3.20 4.13 -9.80
C GLU A 43 3.05 3.87 -8.30
N TRP A 44 4.16 3.95 -7.58
CA TRP A 44 4.14 3.96 -6.12
C TRP A 44 3.81 5.36 -5.61
N MET A 45 2.72 5.50 -4.88
CA MET A 45 2.27 6.77 -4.32
C MET A 45 2.35 6.75 -2.80
N THR A 46 3.11 7.66 -2.23
CA THR A 46 3.10 7.98 -0.80
C THR A 46 1.93 8.89 -0.46
N MET A 47 1.67 9.11 0.84
CA MET A 47 0.65 10.07 1.25
C MET A 47 1.09 11.53 1.00
N GLY A 48 2.40 11.77 0.79
CA GLY A 48 2.95 13.11 0.53
C GLY A 48 2.92 14.06 1.73
N ASP A 49 2.69 13.54 2.94
CA ASP A 49 2.64 14.33 4.17
C ASP A 49 3.93 14.22 5.01
N GLU A 50 4.00 14.95 6.12
CA GLU A 50 5.14 15.01 7.05
C GLU A 50 5.49 13.66 7.70
N ARG A 51 4.61 12.66 7.56
CA ARG A 51 4.78 11.31 8.09
C ARG A 51 5.26 10.32 7.02
N THR A 52 5.70 10.81 5.87
CA THR A 52 6.36 9.99 4.85
C THR A 52 7.70 9.49 5.38
N CYS A 53 7.89 8.17 5.43
CA CYS A 53 9.08 7.57 6.00
C CYS A 53 10.24 7.50 4.99
N THR A 54 11.45 7.28 5.49
CA THR A 54 12.68 7.13 4.69
C THR A 54 12.69 5.90 3.80
N VAL A 55 11.85 4.88 4.07
CA VAL A 55 11.70 3.68 3.23
C VAL A 55 10.85 3.99 2.00
N CYS A 56 9.72 4.68 2.18
CA CYS A 56 8.74 4.90 1.12
C CYS A 56 8.98 6.18 0.33
N GLY A 57 9.55 7.23 0.94
CA GLY A 57 9.85 8.49 0.27
C GLY A 57 10.66 8.32 -1.03
N PRO A 58 11.76 7.52 -1.04
CA PRO A 58 12.52 7.24 -2.25
C PRO A 58 11.78 6.41 -3.32
N LEU A 59 10.59 5.88 -3.00
CA LEU A 59 9.76 5.12 -3.94
C LEU A 59 8.66 5.99 -4.56
N ASP A 60 8.37 7.16 -3.99
CA ASP A 60 7.32 8.05 -4.48
C ASP A 60 7.53 8.41 -5.96
N GLY A 61 6.47 8.30 -6.76
CA GLY A 61 6.51 8.56 -8.19
C GLY A 61 7.22 7.48 -9.02
N LYS A 62 7.84 6.45 -8.42
CA LYS A 62 8.50 5.39 -9.20
C LYS A 62 7.47 4.50 -9.87
N ILE A 63 7.68 4.27 -11.16
CA ILE A 63 6.83 3.45 -12.02
C ILE A 63 7.45 2.07 -12.20
N TYR A 64 6.62 1.03 -12.06
CA TYR A 64 7.01 -0.36 -12.27
C TYR A 64 6.05 -1.06 -13.22
N PRO A 65 6.52 -2.05 -13.99
CA PRO A 65 5.65 -3.06 -14.57
C PRO A 65 4.79 -3.72 -13.48
N ILE A 66 3.52 -3.99 -13.76
CA ILE A 66 2.56 -4.51 -12.76
C ILE A 66 2.97 -5.86 -12.15
N ASP A 67 3.67 -6.70 -12.93
CA ASP A 67 4.22 -8.00 -12.53
C ASP A 67 5.47 -7.86 -11.64
N LYS A 68 6.11 -6.69 -11.64
CA LYS A 68 7.30 -6.36 -10.86
C LYS A 68 7.03 -5.28 -9.80
N PHE A 69 5.76 -4.95 -9.57
CA PHE A 69 5.40 -3.91 -8.63
C PHE A 69 5.78 -4.34 -7.19
N PRO A 70 6.51 -3.50 -6.43
CA PRO A 70 6.91 -3.86 -5.08
C PRO A 70 5.69 -4.08 -4.18
N GLY A 71 5.78 -5.06 -3.28
CA GLY A 71 4.67 -5.40 -2.37
C GLY A 71 4.25 -4.23 -1.48
N GLN A 72 2.94 -4.04 -1.33
CA GLN A 72 2.36 -3.04 -0.43
C GLN A 72 1.42 -3.72 0.58
N PRO A 73 1.51 -3.39 1.87
CA PRO A 73 2.39 -2.40 2.50
C PRO A 73 3.87 -2.87 2.58
N ALA A 74 4.82 -1.93 2.53
CA ALA A 74 6.26 -2.24 2.68
C ALA A 74 6.69 -2.53 4.12
N HIS A 75 5.97 -1.96 5.10
CA HIS A 75 6.29 -2.07 6.53
C HIS A 75 5.02 -1.85 7.38
N PRO A 76 5.04 -2.17 8.68
CA PRO A 76 3.93 -1.87 9.58
C PRO A 76 3.59 -0.38 9.58
N PHE A 77 2.29 -0.04 9.63
CA PHE A 77 1.78 1.34 9.50
C PHE A 77 2.15 2.08 8.22
N CYS A 78 2.55 1.38 7.15
CA CYS A 78 2.67 2.02 5.84
C CYS A 78 1.33 2.65 5.44
N ARG A 79 1.37 3.73 4.65
CA ARG A 79 0.19 4.47 4.16
C ARG A 79 0.24 4.66 2.64
N CYS A 80 1.12 3.94 1.96
CA CYS A 80 1.33 4.05 0.52
C CYS A 80 0.31 3.19 -0.24
N THR A 81 0.07 3.58 -1.50
CA THR A 81 -0.83 2.88 -2.42
C THR A 81 -0.21 2.80 -3.81
N ASN A 82 -0.84 2.08 -4.71
CA ASN A 82 -0.46 2.00 -6.11
C ASN A 82 -1.47 2.73 -6.99
N LEU A 83 -0.96 3.54 -7.92
CA LEU A 83 -1.76 4.25 -8.91
C LEU A 83 -1.57 3.60 -10.30
N PRO A 84 -2.65 3.36 -11.06
CA PRO A 84 -2.52 2.88 -12.42
C PRO A 84 -2.00 3.98 -13.34
N ILE A 85 -0.99 3.68 -14.15
CA ILE A 85 -0.55 4.56 -15.22
C ILE A 85 -1.45 4.34 -16.43
N LEU A 86 -2.27 5.34 -16.76
CA LEU A 86 -3.25 5.29 -17.83
C LEU A 86 -2.68 5.85 -19.15
N ILE A 87 -1.72 5.16 -19.73
CA ILE A 87 -1.21 5.50 -21.07
C ILE A 87 -1.73 4.41 -22.01
N ASP A 88 -2.51 4.81 -23.02
CA ASP A 88 -3.08 3.96 -24.09
C ASP A 88 -4.06 2.84 -23.68
N ILE A 89 -4.90 3.06 -22.67
CA ILE A 89 -5.90 2.05 -22.27
C ILE A 89 -7.25 2.27 -22.96
N LYS A 90 -7.62 1.32 -23.83
CA LYS A 90 -9.04 1.04 -24.10
C LYS A 90 -9.56 0.17 -22.95
N LEU A 91 -10.29 0.78 -22.01
CA LEU A 91 -10.89 0.03 -20.90
C LEU A 91 -11.75 -1.10 -21.46
N LYS A 92 -11.49 -2.34 -21.03
CA LYS A 92 -12.40 -3.45 -21.32
C LYS A 92 -13.72 -3.13 -20.62
N LYS A 93 -14.81 -3.03 -21.38
CA LYS A 93 -16.16 -2.96 -20.79
C LYS A 93 -16.37 -4.23 -19.96
N ILE A 94 -16.73 -4.03 -18.70
CA ILE A 94 -17.16 -5.07 -17.77
C ILE A 94 -18.59 -5.45 -18.14
#